data_AF-A0A8X6V6A1-F1
#
_entry.id   AF-A0A8X6V6A1-F1
#
_cell.length_a   1.000
_cell.length_b   1.000
_cell.length_c   1.000
_cell.angle_alpha   90.00
_cell.angle_beta   90.00
_cell.angle_gamma   90.00
#
_symmetry.space_group_name_H-M   'P 1'
#
loop_
_entity.id
_entity.type
_entity.pdbx_description
1 polymer ?
#
loop_
_entity_poly.entity_id
_entity_poly.type
_entity_poly.pdbx_seq_one_letter_code
_entity_poly.pdbx_strand_id
1 'polypeptide(L)'
;MNSDSENECLIEERNSDEEFSSSESESDDDCLDSARDRCQIDVTSPLPSHPKFPFTGNPGIKLCIGASGDPFEYFNLFLDDEMFSFIVEETNRYAESFFENAELTPGSRALKWKNTNKEEMKRFIALLLLQGVEQNLWNSGFGRKDQFYPLHFLEK
;
A
#
# COMPACT_ATOMS: atom_id res chain seq x y z
N MET A 1 10.56 30.17 -57.69
CA MET A 1 10.22 28.80 -57.25
C MET A 1 10.55 28.71 -55.77
N ASN A 2 9.55 28.89 -54.93
CA ASN A 2 9.11 27.95 -53.89
C ASN A 2 7.97 28.60 -53.12
N SER A 3 6.80 27.96 -53.22
CA SER A 3 5.65 28.12 -52.34
C SER A 3 5.92 27.40 -51.01
N ASP A 4 5.31 27.88 -49.93
CA ASP A 4 4.56 27.14 -48.90
C ASP A 4 4.35 28.10 -47.72
N SER A 5 3.16 28.70 -47.61
CA SER A 5 1.92 28.13 -47.06
C SER A 5 1.97 28.00 -45.54
N GLU A 6 1.09 28.77 -44.93
CA GLU A 6 0.81 28.95 -43.50
C GLU A 6 0.23 27.68 -42.89
N ASN A 7 0.48 27.45 -41.60
CA ASN A 7 -0.58 27.13 -40.64
C ASN A 7 -0.06 27.16 -39.20
N GLU A 8 -0.56 28.13 -38.44
CA GLU A 8 -0.53 28.11 -36.98
C GLU A 8 -1.34 26.92 -36.47
N CYS A 9 -0.81 26.19 -35.48
CA CYS A 9 -1.62 25.25 -34.70
C CYS A 9 -1.56 25.70 -33.24
N LEU A 10 -2.63 26.36 -32.85
CA LEU A 10 -2.95 26.83 -31.51
C LEU A 10 -2.97 25.63 -30.56
N ILE A 11 -2.24 25.75 -29.44
CA ILE A 11 -2.26 24.76 -28.36
C ILE A 11 -3.58 24.94 -27.61
N GLU A 12 -4.56 24.09 -27.93
CA GLU A 12 -5.76 23.91 -27.12
C GLU A 12 -5.36 23.14 -25.85
N GLU A 13 -5.35 23.83 -24.71
CA GLU A 13 -5.34 23.18 -23.40
C GLU A 13 -6.66 22.41 -23.23
N ARG A 14 -6.61 21.09 -23.44
CA ARG A 14 -7.74 20.21 -23.14
C ARG A 14 -7.51 19.53 -21.79
N ASN A 15 -8.14 20.10 -20.76
CA ASN A 15 -8.35 19.46 -19.47
C ASN A 15 -9.39 18.34 -19.68
N SER A 16 -8.94 17.08 -19.79
CA SER A 16 -9.82 15.92 -19.86
C SER A 16 -9.80 15.23 -18.50
N ASP A 17 -10.82 15.53 -17.71
CA ASP A 17 -11.22 14.74 -16.54
C ASP A 17 -11.78 13.41 -17.06
N GLU A 18 -10.95 12.38 -17.12
CA GLU A 18 -11.36 11.04 -17.56
C GLU A 18 -12.11 10.34 -16.41
N GLU A 19 -13.43 10.25 -16.54
CA GLU A 19 -14.31 9.45 -15.70
C GLU A 19 -13.93 7.96 -15.81
N PHE A 20 -13.51 7.39 -14.70
CA PHE A 20 -13.29 5.97 -14.53
C PHE A 20 -14.66 5.26 -14.44
N SER A 21 -15.13 4.70 -15.55
CA SER A 21 -16.30 3.82 -15.57
C SER A 21 -15.86 2.38 -15.37
N SER A 22 -15.87 1.93 -14.10
CA SER A 22 -15.88 0.51 -13.80
C SER A 22 -17.27 -0.04 -14.12
N SER A 23 -17.34 -1.07 -14.96
CA SER A 23 -18.55 -1.86 -15.15
C SER A 23 -18.51 -3.04 -14.18
N GLU A 24 -19.06 -2.86 -13.00
CA GLU A 24 -19.38 -3.96 -12.09
C GLU A 24 -20.53 -4.78 -12.70
N SER A 25 -20.25 -6.00 -13.14
CA SER A 25 -21.28 -6.99 -13.46
C SER A 25 -21.70 -7.69 -12.17
N GLU A 26 -22.80 -7.25 -11.60
CA GLU A 26 -23.47 -7.93 -10.48
C GLU A 26 -24.14 -9.21 -11.01
N SER A 27 -23.55 -10.37 -10.69
CA SER A 27 -24.23 -11.67 -10.84
C SER A 27 -25.20 -11.80 -9.67
N ASP A 28 -26.49 -11.60 -9.95
CA ASP A 28 -27.57 -11.88 -9.00
C ASP A 28 -27.71 -13.40 -8.79
N ASP A 29 -26.82 -13.95 -7.97
CA ASP A 29 -26.94 -15.31 -7.45
C ASP A 29 -27.98 -15.30 -6.30
N ASP A 30 -29.25 -15.44 -6.66
CA ASP A 30 -30.39 -15.60 -5.75
C ASP A 30 -30.31 -16.91 -4.94
N CYS A 31 -29.47 -16.97 -3.90
CA CYS A 31 -29.56 -17.99 -2.84
C CYS A 31 -28.86 -17.61 -1.52
N LEU A 32 -28.93 -16.34 -1.09
CA LEU A 32 -28.42 -15.91 0.23
C LEU A 32 -29.53 -15.51 1.22
N ASP A 33 -30.79 -15.76 0.89
CA ASP A 33 -31.91 -15.38 1.76
C ASP A 33 -31.90 -16.15 3.10
N SER A 34 -31.42 -17.40 3.09
CA SER A 34 -31.25 -18.21 4.31
C SER A 34 -30.11 -17.74 5.23
N ALA A 35 -29.16 -16.91 4.75
CA ALA A 35 -28.06 -16.41 5.58
C ALA A 35 -28.46 -15.16 6.39
N ARG A 36 -29.63 -14.59 6.12
CA ARG A 36 -30.16 -13.39 6.78
C ARG A 36 -31.16 -13.68 7.90
N ASP A 37 -31.23 -14.91 8.40
CA ASP A 37 -31.91 -15.21 9.66
C ASP A 37 -31.09 -14.66 10.84
N ARG A 38 -30.99 -13.32 10.90
CA ARG A 38 -30.50 -12.58 12.05
C ARG A 38 -31.59 -12.71 13.10
N CYS A 39 -31.39 -13.62 14.05
CA CYS A 39 -32.21 -13.68 15.26
C CYS A 39 -32.48 -12.25 15.75
N GLN A 40 -33.75 -11.82 15.76
CA GLN A 40 -34.10 -10.50 16.27
C GLN A 40 -33.72 -10.44 17.74
N ILE A 41 -32.76 -9.57 18.06
CA ILE A 41 -32.30 -9.36 19.43
C ILE A 41 -33.31 -8.40 20.08
N ASP A 42 -34.05 -8.89 21.08
CA ASP A 42 -34.88 -8.03 21.92
C ASP A 42 -33.99 -7.21 22.86
N VAL A 43 -33.72 -5.96 22.45
CA VAL A 43 -32.89 -4.98 23.17
C VAL A 43 -33.52 -4.57 24.52
N THR A 44 -34.80 -4.90 24.74
CA THR A 44 -35.53 -4.61 25.98
C THR A 44 -35.21 -5.61 27.10
N SER A 45 -34.60 -6.75 26.77
CA SER A 45 -34.16 -7.75 27.73
C SER A 45 -32.68 -7.53 28.11
N PRO A 46 -32.32 -7.49 29.41
CA PRO A 46 -30.92 -7.46 29.80
C PRO A 46 -30.28 -8.79 29.40
N LEU A 47 -29.45 -8.75 28.34
CA LEU A 47 -28.70 -9.90 27.88
C LEU A 47 -27.82 -10.45 29.02
N PRO A 48 -27.70 -11.78 29.18
CA PRO A 48 -26.74 -12.35 30.12
C PRO A 48 -25.34 -11.81 29.80
N SER A 49 -24.60 -11.36 30.82
CA SER A 49 -23.22 -10.94 30.63
C SER A 49 -22.44 -12.06 29.96
N HIS A 50 -21.73 -11.75 28.88
CA HIS A 50 -20.91 -12.71 28.15
C HIS A 50 -19.94 -13.41 29.11
N PRO A 51 -19.72 -14.74 28.97
CA PRO A 51 -18.75 -15.45 29.78
C PRO A 51 -17.38 -14.78 29.65
N LYS A 52 -16.77 -14.43 30.79
CA LYS A 52 -15.40 -13.93 30.81
C LYS A 52 -14.46 -15.12 30.67
N PHE A 53 -13.66 -15.13 29.61
CA PHE A 53 -12.60 -16.11 29.41
C PHE A 53 -11.28 -15.50 29.90
N PRO A 54 -10.82 -15.80 31.13
CA PRO A 54 -9.53 -15.30 31.59
C PRO A 54 -8.41 -15.87 30.71
N PHE A 55 -7.44 -15.04 30.37
CA PHE A 55 -6.24 -15.50 29.69
C PHE A 55 -5.47 -16.45 30.63
N THR A 56 -5.33 -17.71 30.24
CA THR A 56 -4.61 -18.75 30.98
C THR A 56 -3.21 -19.02 30.45
N GLY A 57 -2.82 -18.33 29.37
CA GLY A 57 -1.49 -18.47 28.80
C GLY A 57 -0.43 -17.78 29.64
N ASN A 58 0.83 -18.16 29.42
CA ASN A 58 1.96 -17.38 29.93
C ASN A 58 2.12 -16.14 29.04
N PRO A 59 1.98 -14.92 29.61
CA PRO A 59 2.20 -13.70 28.85
C PRO A 59 3.69 -13.52 28.56
N GLY A 60 4.00 -12.79 27.49
CA GLY A 60 5.38 -12.45 27.11
C GLY A 60 5.85 -13.16 25.83
N ILE A 61 7.10 -12.86 25.48
CA ILE A 61 7.74 -13.36 24.26
C ILE A 61 8.08 -14.84 24.45
N LYS A 62 7.57 -15.67 23.55
CA LYS A 62 7.80 -17.12 23.56
C LYS A 62 9.02 -17.54 22.72
N LEU A 63 9.60 -16.59 21.98
CA LEU A 63 10.77 -16.79 21.13
C LEU A 63 12.06 -16.53 21.93
N CYS A 64 13.06 -17.36 21.70
CA CYS A 64 14.40 -17.14 22.23
C CYS A 64 15.12 -16.10 21.36
N ILE A 65 14.93 -14.83 21.68
CA ILE A 65 15.63 -13.71 21.04
C ILE A 65 16.96 -13.51 21.77
N GLY A 66 18.00 -13.08 21.06
CA GLY A 66 19.29 -12.80 21.67
C GLY A 66 19.14 -11.79 22.81
N ALA A 67 19.98 -11.89 23.84
CA ALA A 67 20.00 -10.92 24.94
C ALA A 67 20.45 -9.51 24.51
N SER A 68 20.63 -9.28 23.20
CA SER A 68 21.11 -8.03 22.60
C SER A 68 20.10 -6.89 22.77
N GLY A 69 18.79 -7.20 22.82
CA GLY A 69 17.74 -6.19 22.87
C GLY A 69 17.70 -5.32 21.60
N ASP A 70 18.29 -5.78 20.50
CA ASP A 70 18.34 -5.05 19.23
C ASP A 70 16.95 -4.98 18.60
N PRO A 71 16.36 -3.79 18.40
CA PRO A 71 15.06 -3.63 17.73
C PRO A 71 14.99 -4.29 16.35
N PHE A 72 16.13 -4.41 15.64
CA PHE A 72 16.19 -5.06 14.35
C PHE A 72 15.96 -6.57 14.43
N GLU A 73 16.40 -7.24 15.50
CA GLU A 73 16.11 -8.67 15.72
C GLU A 73 14.60 -8.91 15.87
N TYR A 74 13.90 -8.04 16.60
CA TYR A 74 12.44 -8.12 16.74
C TYR A 74 11.71 -7.84 15.43
N PHE A 75 12.20 -6.89 14.64
CA PHE A 75 11.65 -6.58 13.31
C PHE A 75 11.73 -7.80 12.37
N ASN A 76 12.87 -8.48 12.36
CA ASN A 76 13.10 -9.65 11.51
C ASN A 76 12.26 -10.88 11.91
N LEU A 77 11.60 -10.88 13.09
CA LEU A 77 10.62 -11.93 13.42
C LEU A 77 9.34 -11.85 12.58
N PHE A 78 9.03 -10.66 12.05
CA PHE A 78 7.84 -10.41 11.26
C PHE A 78 8.17 -10.24 9.77
N LEU A 79 9.27 -9.57 9.49
CA LEU A 79 9.73 -9.28 8.13
C LEU A 79 11.14 -9.84 7.94
N ASP A 80 11.21 -11.16 7.79
CA ASP A 80 12.45 -11.85 7.47
C ASP A 80 12.80 -11.76 5.97
N ASP A 81 13.96 -12.31 5.60
CA ASP A 81 14.42 -12.30 4.22
C ASP A 81 13.51 -13.08 3.25
N GLU A 82 12.76 -14.09 3.74
CA GLU A 82 11.81 -14.85 2.93
C GLU A 82 10.59 -13.99 2.60
N MET A 83 10.03 -13.31 3.62
CA MET A 83 8.96 -12.34 3.45
C MET A 83 9.36 -11.22 2.49
N PHE A 84 10.59 -10.68 2.61
CA PHE A 84 11.08 -9.70 1.65
C PHE A 84 11.21 -10.26 0.23
N SER A 85 11.66 -11.51 0.08
CA SER A 85 11.76 -12.16 -1.22
C SER A 85 10.38 -12.31 -1.86
N PHE A 86 9.40 -12.74 -1.07
CA PHE A 86 8.01 -12.88 -1.50
C PHE A 86 7.40 -11.55 -1.95
N ILE A 87 7.54 -10.49 -1.14
CA ILE A 87 7.01 -9.16 -1.49
C ILE A 87 7.64 -8.64 -2.78
N VAL A 88 8.94 -8.83 -2.97
CA VAL A 88 9.67 -8.43 -4.19
C VAL A 88 9.15 -9.19 -5.41
N GLU A 89 9.00 -10.50 -5.31
CA GLU A 89 8.48 -11.34 -6.39
C GLU A 89 7.06 -10.92 -6.80
N GLU A 90 6.16 -10.78 -5.82
CA GLU A 90 4.78 -10.34 -6.03
C GLU A 90 4.70 -8.95 -6.67
N THR A 91 5.51 -8.00 -6.19
CA THR A 91 5.53 -6.63 -6.71
C THR A 91 5.99 -6.60 -8.17
N ASN A 92 7.03 -7.37 -8.51
CA ASN A 92 7.54 -7.45 -9.87
C ASN A 92 6.55 -8.16 -10.80
N ARG A 93 5.94 -9.26 -10.34
CA ARG A 93 4.91 -9.98 -11.10
C ARG A 93 3.69 -9.11 -11.39
N TYR A 94 3.25 -8.33 -10.40
CA TYR A 94 2.15 -7.38 -10.61
C TYR A 94 2.52 -6.34 -11.66
N ALA A 95 3.74 -5.80 -11.62
CA ALA A 95 4.19 -4.83 -12.61
C ALA A 95 4.20 -5.42 -14.03
N GLU A 96 4.69 -6.65 -14.20
CA GLU A 96 4.64 -7.37 -15.48
C GLU A 96 3.20 -7.49 -15.99
N SER A 97 2.28 -7.99 -15.15
CA SER A 97 0.86 -8.10 -15.50
C SER A 97 0.22 -6.73 -15.82
N PHE A 98 0.61 -5.67 -15.12
CA PHE A 98 0.14 -4.32 -15.38
C PHE A 98 0.56 -3.84 -16.78
N PHE A 99 1.81 -4.08 -17.19
CA PHE A 99 2.28 -3.67 -18.53
C PHE A 99 1.69 -4.47 -19.68
N GLU A 100 1.34 -5.73 -19.44
CA GLU A 100 0.66 -6.56 -20.46
C GLU A 100 -0.75 -6.04 -20.78
N ASN A 101 -1.42 -5.40 -19.81
CA ASN A 101 -2.83 -5.02 -19.91
C ASN A 101 -3.07 -3.50 -20.00
N ALA A 102 -2.04 -2.67 -19.84
CA ALA A 102 -2.19 -1.21 -19.80
C ALA A 102 -1.89 -0.52 -21.14
N GLU A 103 -2.79 0.37 -21.56
CA GLU A 103 -2.50 1.35 -22.62
C GLU A 103 -1.86 2.61 -22.00
N LEU A 104 -0.56 2.79 -22.21
CA LEU A 104 0.21 3.88 -21.58
C LEU A 104 0.54 4.99 -22.58
N THR A 105 0.34 6.24 -22.15
CA THR A 105 0.82 7.39 -22.92
C THR A 105 2.36 7.45 -22.90
N PRO A 106 3.01 8.01 -23.94
CA PRO A 106 4.48 8.08 -24.03
C PRO A 106 5.17 8.82 -22.86
N GLY A 107 4.43 9.65 -22.12
CA GLY A 107 4.92 10.39 -20.95
C GLY A 107 4.72 9.66 -19.62
N SER A 108 4.08 8.48 -19.61
CA SER A 108 3.75 7.78 -18.37
C SER A 108 4.99 7.40 -17.56
N ARG A 109 4.95 7.67 -16.25
CA ARG A 109 6.00 7.24 -15.31
C ARG A 109 6.12 5.72 -15.24
N ALA A 110 5.03 5.00 -15.51
CA ALA A 110 5.02 3.54 -15.50
C ALA A 110 6.01 2.97 -16.52
N LEU A 111 6.19 3.62 -17.68
CA LEU A 111 7.17 3.21 -18.70
C LEU A 111 8.63 3.21 -18.21
N LYS A 112 8.92 3.84 -17.06
CA LYS A 112 10.25 3.87 -16.42
C LYS A 112 10.40 2.82 -15.32
N TRP A 113 9.41 1.95 -15.12
CA TRP A 113 9.47 0.90 -14.12
C TRP A 113 10.69 -0.01 -14.32
N LYS A 114 11.25 -0.45 -13.19
CA LYS A 114 12.29 -1.46 -13.13
C LYS A 114 11.94 -2.39 -11.99
N ASN A 115 12.25 -3.67 -12.16
CA ASN A 115 12.03 -4.64 -11.11
C ASN A 115 12.77 -4.22 -9.84
N THR A 116 12.05 -4.24 -8.73
CA THR A 116 12.60 -3.95 -7.41
C THR A 116 13.43 -5.15 -6.93
N ASN A 117 14.32 -4.90 -5.98
CA ASN A 117 15.03 -5.94 -5.24
C ASN A 117 14.81 -5.82 -3.72
N LYS A 118 15.38 -6.76 -2.96
CA LYS A 118 15.24 -6.78 -1.49
C LYS A 118 15.79 -5.53 -0.81
N GLU A 119 16.90 -5.00 -1.29
CA GLU A 119 17.52 -3.81 -0.68
C GLU A 119 16.66 -2.56 -0.89
N GLU A 120 16.10 -2.39 -2.08
CA GLU A 120 15.15 -1.32 -2.39
C GLU A 120 13.87 -1.47 -1.56
N MET A 121 13.34 -2.70 -1.44
CA MET A 121 12.13 -2.96 -0.65
C MET A 121 12.36 -2.72 0.85
N LYS A 122 13.51 -3.13 1.40
CA LYS A 122 13.91 -2.83 2.78
C LYS A 122 13.96 -1.32 3.04
N ARG A 123 14.56 -0.55 2.12
CA ARG A 123 14.60 0.92 2.21
C ARG A 123 13.21 1.54 2.11
N PHE A 124 12.36 1.03 1.22
CA PHE A 124 10.98 1.50 1.08
C PHE A 124 10.18 1.29 2.37
N ILE A 125 10.23 0.09 2.97
CA ILE A 125 9.57 -0.18 4.26
C ILE A 125 10.15 0.68 5.38
N ALA A 126 11.47 0.86 5.43
CA ALA A 126 12.10 1.74 6.42
C ALA A 126 11.58 3.20 6.32
N LEU A 127 11.39 3.71 5.10
CA LEU A 127 10.79 5.02 4.87
C LEU A 127 9.32 5.09 5.33
N LEU A 128 8.53 4.03 5.11
CA LEU A 128 7.15 3.96 5.60
C LEU A 128 7.09 3.92 7.13
N LEU A 129 7.99 3.18 7.78
CA LEU A 129 8.08 3.17 9.24
C LEU A 129 8.46 4.54 9.78
N LEU A 130 9.46 5.20 9.17
CA LEU A 130 9.84 6.56 9.54
C LEU A 130 8.65 7.53 9.39
N GLN A 131 7.86 7.38 8.32
CA GLN A 131 6.63 8.14 8.12
C GLN A 131 5.59 7.89 9.22
N GLY A 132 5.46 6.64 9.68
CA GLY A 132 4.55 6.29 10.77
C GLY A 132 4.95 6.87 12.13
N VAL A 133 6.24 7.10 12.37
CA VAL A 133 6.75 7.70 13.62
C VAL A 133 6.62 9.23 13.61
N GLU A 134 6.95 9.87 12.49
CA GLU A 134 6.94 11.33 12.38
C GLU A 134 5.62 11.84 11.77
N GLN A 135 4.65 12.15 12.64
CA GLN A 135 3.29 12.61 12.27
C GLN A 135 3.28 13.85 11.33
N ASN A 136 4.35 14.65 11.32
CA ASN A 136 4.46 15.88 10.52
C ASN A 136 4.86 15.66 9.06
N LEU A 137 5.25 14.43 8.66
CA LEU A 137 5.66 14.13 7.28
C LEU A 137 4.50 14.19 6.28
N TRP A 138 3.27 13.91 6.73
CA TRP A 138 2.07 14.01 5.88
C TRP A 138 1.74 15.47 5.53
N ASN A 139 1.75 16.35 6.54
CA ASN A 139 1.38 17.77 6.37
C ASN A 139 2.42 18.58 5.59
N SER A 140 3.66 18.11 5.54
CA SER A 140 4.79 18.79 4.89
C SER A 140 4.99 18.40 3.42
N GLY A 141 4.25 17.43 2.88
CA GLY A 141 4.34 17.06 1.46
C GLY A 141 5.61 16.26 1.18
N PHE A 142 5.63 15.03 1.71
CA PHE A 142 6.67 13.98 1.64
C PHE A 142 7.28 13.66 0.25
N GLY A 143 6.81 14.29 -0.84
CA GLY A 143 7.37 14.17 -2.19
C GLY A 143 7.99 15.46 -2.75
N ARG A 144 8.03 16.55 -1.99
CA ARG A 144 8.59 17.84 -2.41
C ARG A 144 10.10 17.86 -2.17
N LYS A 145 10.87 18.10 -3.24
CA LYS A 145 12.35 18.12 -3.23
C LYS A 145 12.93 19.22 -2.33
N ASP A 146 12.10 20.19 -2.00
CA ASP A 146 12.37 21.43 -1.29
C ASP A 146 12.33 21.30 0.25
N GLN A 147 11.99 20.12 0.79
CA GLN A 147 11.89 19.90 2.24
C GLN A 147 12.67 18.69 2.76
N PHE A 148 13.78 18.31 2.11
CA PHE A 148 14.67 17.27 2.63
C PHE A 148 15.12 17.65 4.04
N TYR A 149 14.59 16.93 5.05
CA TYR A 149 15.11 16.99 6.41
C TYR A 149 16.60 16.68 6.34
N PRO A 150 17.44 17.49 7.00
CA PRO A 150 18.85 17.17 7.03
C PRO A 150 19.00 15.85 7.80
N LEU A 151 19.58 14.86 7.12
CA LEU A 151 19.81 13.49 7.58
C LEU A 151 20.85 13.40 8.73
N HIS A 152 20.80 14.33 9.69
CA HIS A 152 21.66 14.33 10.87
C HIS A 152 21.34 13.21 11.86
N PHE A 153 20.32 12.38 11.60
CA PHE A 153 19.93 11.26 12.46
C PHE A 153 20.60 9.93 12.12
N LEU A 154 21.36 9.84 11.01
CA LEU A 154 22.01 8.60 10.55
C LEU A 154 23.53 8.56 10.78
N GLU A 155 24.11 9.55 11.47
CA GLU A 155 25.50 9.49 11.95
C GLU A 155 25.52 9.54 13.47
N LYS A 156 25.49 8.37 14.10
CA LYS A 156 26.15 8.14 15.39
C LYS A 156 26.45 6.68 15.63
#